data_AF-R5M3D8-F1
#
_entry.id   AF-R5M3D8-F1
#
_cell.length_a   1.000
_cell.length_b   1.000
_cell.length_c   1.000
_cell.angle_alpha   90.00
_cell.angle_beta   90.00
_cell.angle_gamma   90.00
#
_symmetry.space_group_name_H-M   'P 1'
#
loop_
_entity.id
_entity.type
_entity.pdbx_description
1 polymer ?
#
loop_
_entity_poly.entity_id
_entity_poly.type
_entity_poly.pdbx_seq_one_letter_code
_entity_poly.pdbx_strand_id
1 'polypeptide(L)'
;MKYKVLVNKEHKIKENYLSKIELITIKNIDNEDIQIEKETYNAYQKLEKFLKTKNIIIGISSAYRSKEYQQEIYDDFVKEYGEEYANKIVAPVGCSEHHTGLAIDINIKKNGKWPANNKELEKQEPSLRKIHKYLASYGFILRYSKDKENITGYPYEPWHIRYVGKVVAKIIEKENYTLEEYLNNYSGVIIVNKPVDITSFDVVNSISKTLGIKRVGHTGTLDPLATGILVVTIGKATKIGELLTATYKEYQAGVLLGVDTDTIDITGKIKNTKIVPENLPIESTLNSYKKTYLQEVPIYSAVKVNGKKLYDYARQNKEVTLPKKEVTIKEIKLLETDRNTFTFKTTVSKGCYIRSLIRDIGLSLNTYATMTNLIRTKQGKFTIEEANTLEEIEKGNFKLHKIEDVLDYPKIIVDKDIEQKIRTGQKLPNTYNIKDKVIFLTSSNELLGIYQSENNLLVVWKNFV
;
A
#
# COMPACT_ATOMS: atom_id res chain seq x y z
N MET A 1 -1.37 -1.56 -11.47
CA MET A 1 -0.23 -0.64 -11.71
C MET A 1 -0.29 0.08 -13.05
N LYS A 2 -1.12 -0.34 -14.03
CA LYS A 2 -1.25 0.28 -15.36
C LYS A 2 -1.27 1.82 -15.30
N TYR A 3 -2.10 2.41 -14.45
CA TYR A 3 -2.28 3.88 -14.40
C TYR A 3 -1.25 4.67 -13.60
N LYS A 4 -0.22 4.01 -13.04
CA LYS A 4 0.74 4.63 -12.11
C LYS A 4 2.18 4.46 -12.57
N VAL A 5 2.41 4.35 -13.87
CA VAL A 5 3.75 4.41 -14.46
C VAL A 5 4.22 5.86 -14.45
N LEU A 6 5.46 6.08 -14.01
CA LEU A 6 6.13 7.38 -14.12
C LEU A 6 6.94 7.38 -15.42
N VAL A 7 6.64 8.31 -16.31
CA VAL A 7 7.48 8.65 -17.45
C VAL A 7 7.86 10.12 -17.35
N ASN A 8 9.15 10.41 -17.48
CA ASN A 8 9.73 11.75 -17.50
C ASN A 8 11.15 11.68 -18.08
N LYS A 9 11.91 12.78 -18.03
CA LYS A 9 13.28 12.87 -18.56
C LYS A 9 14.25 11.81 -17.97
N GLU A 10 14.01 11.36 -16.73
CA GLU A 10 14.83 10.36 -16.03
C GLU A 10 14.27 8.92 -16.15
N HIS A 11 12.97 8.79 -16.43
CA HIS A 11 12.25 7.51 -16.44
C HIS A 11 11.65 7.25 -17.81
N LYS A 12 12.36 6.50 -18.65
CA LYS A 12 11.85 6.06 -19.95
C LYS A 12 10.70 5.06 -19.80
N ILE A 13 9.74 5.14 -20.72
CA ILE A 13 8.68 4.13 -20.91
C ILE A 13 9.31 2.76 -21.15
N LYS A 14 8.74 1.73 -20.52
CA LYS A 14 9.21 0.35 -20.66
C LYS A 14 8.40 -0.39 -21.72
N GLU A 15 9.08 -1.20 -22.53
CA GLU A 15 8.44 -1.93 -23.63
C GLU A 15 7.33 -2.88 -23.15
N ASN A 16 7.55 -3.51 -22.00
CA ASN A 16 6.57 -4.40 -21.37
C ASN A 16 5.31 -3.71 -20.86
N TYR A 17 5.29 -2.36 -20.80
CA TYR A 17 4.10 -1.57 -20.53
C TYR A 17 3.29 -1.37 -21.81
N LEU A 18 3.96 -1.05 -22.92
CA LEU A 18 3.32 -0.80 -24.22
C LEU A 18 2.56 -2.03 -24.72
N SER A 19 3.04 -3.25 -24.43
CA SER A 19 2.31 -4.47 -24.79
C SER A 19 1.03 -4.72 -23.97
N LYS A 20 0.75 -3.90 -22.95
CA LYS A 20 -0.38 -4.08 -22.01
C LYS A 20 -1.39 -2.95 -22.04
N ILE A 21 -1.15 -1.90 -22.83
CA ILE A 21 -2.12 -0.81 -22.98
C ILE A 21 -3.20 -1.22 -23.97
N GLU A 22 -4.44 -0.85 -23.64
CA GLU A 22 -5.59 -1.05 -24.53
C GLU A 22 -5.90 0.31 -25.11
N LEU A 23 -5.45 0.54 -26.34
CA LEU A 23 -5.67 1.79 -27.07
C LEU A 23 -6.94 1.68 -27.90
N ILE A 24 -7.70 2.78 -27.93
CA ILE A 24 -8.86 2.97 -28.80
C ILE A 24 -8.64 4.21 -29.66
N THR A 25 -9.23 4.21 -30.85
CA THR A 25 -9.21 5.38 -31.75
C THR A 25 -10.38 6.30 -31.46
N ILE A 26 -10.11 7.60 -31.37
CA ILE A 26 -11.10 8.67 -31.18
C ILE A 26 -10.81 9.83 -32.14
N LYS A 27 -11.74 10.77 -32.24
CA LYS A 27 -11.53 12.05 -32.95
C LYS A 27 -10.99 13.12 -32.00
N ASN A 28 -9.93 13.81 -32.39
CA ASN A 28 -9.44 15.01 -31.69
C ASN A 28 -10.29 16.26 -32.06
N ILE A 29 -9.92 17.42 -31.53
CA ILE A 29 -10.60 18.69 -31.82
C ILE A 29 -10.55 19.11 -33.30
N ASP A 30 -9.58 18.58 -34.06
CA ASP A 30 -9.35 18.85 -35.48
C ASP A 30 -9.95 17.75 -36.39
N ASN A 31 -10.72 16.82 -35.81
CA ASN A 31 -11.37 15.69 -36.48
C ASN A 31 -10.40 14.64 -37.08
N GLU A 32 -9.18 14.60 -36.56
CA GLU A 32 -8.16 13.60 -36.88
C GLU A 32 -8.32 12.38 -35.98
N ASP A 33 -7.93 11.21 -36.49
CA ASP A 33 -7.92 9.97 -35.71
C ASP A 33 -6.68 9.95 -34.80
N ILE A 34 -6.90 9.94 -33.49
CA ILE A 34 -5.87 9.79 -32.48
C ILE A 34 -6.16 8.58 -31.59
N GLN A 35 -5.12 8.05 -30.94
CA GLN A 35 -5.25 6.93 -30.01
C GLN A 35 -5.22 7.39 -28.55
N ILE A 36 -5.91 6.67 -27.68
CA ILE A 36 -5.94 6.93 -26.24
C ILE A 36 -6.17 5.64 -25.47
N GLU A 37 -5.67 5.52 -24.23
CA GLU A 37 -6.00 4.37 -23.39
C GLU A 37 -7.48 4.39 -22.99
N LYS A 38 -8.13 3.23 -23.12
CA LYS A 38 -9.59 3.09 -22.97
C LYS A 38 -10.17 3.65 -21.67
N GLU A 39 -9.58 3.35 -20.52
CA GLU A 39 -10.08 3.84 -19.23
C GLU A 39 -9.81 5.33 -19.03
N THR A 40 -8.71 5.83 -19.58
CA THR A 40 -8.41 7.27 -19.65
C THR A 40 -9.50 8.00 -20.44
N TYR A 41 -9.91 7.47 -21.59
CA TYR A 41 -11.01 8.04 -22.37
C TYR A 41 -12.36 7.94 -21.63
N ASN A 42 -12.68 6.80 -21.02
CA ASN A 42 -13.89 6.64 -20.21
C ASN A 42 -13.96 7.65 -19.06
N ALA A 43 -12.82 7.96 -18.44
CA ALA A 43 -12.71 8.99 -17.41
C ALA A 43 -12.90 10.39 -18.00
N TYR A 44 -12.27 10.68 -19.14
CA TYR A 44 -12.41 11.94 -19.87
C TYR A 44 -13.88 12.22 -20.24
N GLN A 45 -14.60 11.25 -20.80
CA GLN A 45 -16.01 11.42 -21.18
C GLN A 45 -16.89 11.80 -19.98
N LYS A 46 -16.60 11.25 -18.79
CA LYS A 46 -17.30 11.61 -17.55
C LYS A 46 -16.99 13.04 -17.10
N LEU A 47 -15.72 13.45 -17.22
CA LEU A 47 -15.29 14.83 -16.94
C LEU A 47 -15.95 15.81 -17.92
N GLU A 48 -15.90 15.53 -19.23
CA GLU A 48 -16.49 16.32 -20.29
C GLU A 48 -18.00 16.50 -20.09
N LYS A 49 -18.73 15.40 -19.85
CA LYS A 49 -20.17 15.44 -19.56
C LYS A 49 -20.48 16.33 -18.36
N PHE A 50 -19.67 16.25 -17.30
CA PHE A 50 -19.83 17.10 -16.11
C PHE A 50 -19.53 18.57 -16.40
N LEU A 51 -18.42 18.87 -17.06
CA LEU A 51 -18.04 20.25 -17.41
C LEU A 51 -19.06 20.91 -18.35
N LYS A 52 -19.71 20.12 -19.22
CA LYS A 52 -20.82 20.60 -20.04
C LYS A 52 -21.99 21.13 -19.20
N THR A 53 -22.29 20.51 -18.05
CA THR A 53 -23.30 21.03 -17.09
C THR A 53 -22.90 22.36 -16.44
N LYS A 54 -21.62 22.73 -16.54
CA LYS A 54 -21.07 24.01 -16.08
C LYS A 54 -20.85 25.00 -17.24
N ASN A 55 -21.43 24.73 -18.42
CA ASN A 55 -21.21 25.51 -19.65
C ASN A 55 -19.75 25.59 -20.09
N ILE A 56 -18.95 24.57 -19.78
CA ILE A 56 -17.56 24.44 -20.21
C ILE A 56 -17.49 23.25 -21.18
N ILE A 57 -17.12 23.53 -22.42
CA ILE A 57 -16.91 22.50 -23.45
C ILE A 57 -15.41 22.30 -23.60
N ILE A 58 -14.95 21.08 -23.34
CA ILE A 58 -13.55 20.65 -23.53
C ILE A 58 -13.44 19.72 -24.73
N GLY A 59 -12.24 19.61 -25.29
CA GLY A 59 -11.90 18.67 -26.35
C GLY A 59 -10.45 18.21 -26.21
N ILE A 60 -10.15 16.98 -26.64
CA ILE A 60 -8.79 16.44 -26.64
C ILE A 60 -8.07 16.93 -27.90
N SER A 61 -6.94 17.63 -27.72
CA SER A 61 -6.05 18.04 -28.82
C SER A 61 -4.99 16.98 -29.10
N SER A 62 -4.41 16.39 -28.05
CA SER A 62 -3.41 15.34 -28.18
C SER A 62 -3.58 14.27 -27.10
N ALA A 63 -3.23 13.01 -27.42
CA ALA A 63 -3.34 11.87 -26.50
C ALA A 63 -2.14 10.92 -26.66
N TYR A 64 -2.33 9.65 -27.04
CA TYR A 64 -1.21 8.73 -27.21
C TYR A 64 -0.29 9.17 -28.36
N ARG A 65 1.02 9.10 -28.13
CA ARG A 65 2.06 9.29 -29.16
C ARG A 65 2.94 8.05 -29.19
N SER A 66 3.17 7.46 -30.36
CA SER A 66 4.15 6.38 -30.51
C SER A 66 5.59 6.92 -30.36
N LYS A 67 6.58 6.02 -30.27
CA LYS A 67 7.99 6.43 -30.22
C LYS A 67 8.43 7.08 -31.52
N GLU A 68 7.94 6.56 -32.63
CA GLU A 68 8.22 7.03 -33.99
C GLU A 68 7.67 8.44 -34.18
N TYR A 69 6.41 8.68 -33.84
CA TYR A 69 5.81 10.00 -33.93
C TYR A 69 6.49 11.02 -32.98
N GLN A 70 6.93 10.58 -31.81
CA GLN A 70 7.70 11.46 -30.90
C GLN A 70 9.09 11.81 -31.46
N GLN A 71 9.70 10.93 -32.25
CA GLN A 71 10.95 11.22 -32.95
C GLN A 71 10.73 12.26 -34.05
N GLU A 72 9.66 12.12 -34.85
CA GLU A 72 9.30 13.08 -35.89
C GLU A 72 9.11 14.49 -35.31
N ILE A 73 8.36 14.62 -34.20
CA ILE A 73 8.19 15.91 -33.51
C ILE A 73 9.53 16.49 -33.06
N TYR A 74 10.43 15.65 -32.52
CA TYR A 74 11.73 16.10 -32.06
C TYR A 74 12.57 16.61 -33.24
N ASP A 75 12.61 15.86 -34.35
CA ASP A 75 13.38 16.21 -35.54
C ASP A 75 12.88 17.52 -36.18
N ASP A 76 11.57 17.73 -36.22
CA ASP A 76 10.96 18.97 -36.71
C ASP A 76 11.37 20.17 -35.84
N PHE A 77 11.33 20.03 -34.52
CA PHE A 77 11.76 21.10 -33.60
C PHE A 77 13.26 21.39 -33.70
N VAL A 78 14.10 20.37 -33.85
CA VAL A 78 15.55 20.55 -34.06
C VAL A 78 15.78 21.32 -35.36
N LYS A 79 15.05 20.99 -36.43
CA LYS A 79 15.16 21.66 -37.72
C LYS A 79 14.73 23.13 -37.67
N GLU A 80 13.67 23.44 -36.94
CA GLU A 80 13.10 24.80 -36.89
C GLU A 80 13.79 25.70 -35.86
N TYR A 81 14.14 25.17 -34.69
CA TYR A 81 14.59 25.96 -33.54
C TYR A 81 15.99 25.57 -33.00
N GLY A 82 16.59 24.52 -33.54
CA GLY A 82 17.89 24.00 -33.09
C GLY A 82 17.80 23.02 -31.91
N GLU A 83 18.84 22.22 -31.75
CA GLU A 83 18.90 21.11 -30.80
C GLU A 83 18.81 21.54 -29.33
N GLU A 84 19.44 22.66 -28.95
CA GLU A 84 19.40 23.15 -27.57
C GLU A 84 17.97 23.55 -27.15
N TYR A 85 17.22 24.17 -28.05
CA TYR A 85 15.84 24.56 -27.80
C TYR A 85 14.92 23.33 -27.76
N ALA A 86 15.08 22.41 -28.74
CA ALA A 86 14.31 21.17 -28.79
C ALA A 86 14.48 20.34 -27.51
N ASN A 87 15.70 20.18 -27.00
CA ASN A 87 15.97 19.44 -25.76
C ASN A 87 15.34 20.04 -24.49
N LYS A 88 15.07 21.35 -24.49
CA LYS A 88 14.41 22.02 -23.35
C LYS A 88 12.91 21.73 -23.33
N ILE A 89 12.27 21.82 -24.48
CA ILE A 89 10.80 21.84 -24.62
C ILE A 89 10.23 20.46 -25.00
N VAL A 90 10.89 19.72 -25.88
CA VAL A 90 10.40 18.44 -26.39
C VAL A 90 10.94 17.30 -25.52
N ALA A 91 10.05 16.39 -25.12
CA ALA A 91 10.46 15.18 -24.41
C ALA A 91 11.30 14.28 -25.34
N PRO A 92 12.48 13.79 -24.89
CA PRO A 92 13.23 12.79 -25.64
C PRO A 92 12.38 11.55 -25.92
N VAL A 93 12.69 10.82 -26.98
CA VAL A 93 11.97 9.58 -27.31
C VAL A 93 12.02 8.58 -26.15
N GLY A 94 10.83 8.09 -25.78
CA GLY A 94 10.65 7.24 -24.61
C GLY A 94 10.40 8.00 -23.31
N CYS A 95 10.62 9.31 -23.24
CA CYS A 95 10.43 10.14 -22.05
C CYS A 95 9.13 10.96 -22.07
N SER A 96 8.33 10.86 -23.14
CA SER A 96 7.05 11.55 -23.26
C SER A 96 5.94 10.83 -22.46
N GLU A 97 5.23 11.56 -21.61
CA GLU A 97 4.06 11.03 -20.88
C GLU A 97 2.95 10.55 -21.83
N HIS A 98 2.88 11.09 -23.05
CA HIS A 98 1.95 10.65 -24.09
C HIS A 98 2.18 9.20 -24.53
N HIS A 99 3.39 8.65 -24.39
CA HIS A 99 3.66 7.23 -24.67
C HIS A 99 2.86 6.28 -23.77
N THR A 100 2.34 6.77 -22.65
CA THR A 100 1.60 5.93 -21.72
C THR A 100 0.16 5.68 -22.17
N GLY A 101 -0.36 6.54 -23.06
CA GLY A 101 -1.78 6.63 -23.42
C GLY A 101 -2.68 7.23 -22.33
N LEU A 102 -2.09 7.65 -21.20
CA LEU A 102 -2.79 8.16 -20.01
C LEU A 102 -2.74 9.68 -19.88
N ALA A 103 -1.85 10.32 -20.64
CA ALA A 103 -1.73 11.77 -20.72
C ALA A 103 -2.53 12.29 -21.91
N ILE A 104 -3.24 13.40 -21.70
CA ILE A 104 -3.99 14.10 -22.73
C ILE A 104 -3.80 15.60 -22.57
N ASP A 105 -3.73 16.27 -23.71
CA ASP A 105 -3.81 17.72 -23.81
C ASP A 105 -5.26 18.10 -24.10
N ILE A 106 -5.82 19.01 -23.31
CA ILE A 106 -7.21 19.46 -23.45
C ILE A 106 -7.32 20.96 -23.74
N ASN A 107 -8.23 21.29 -24.64
CA ASN A 107 -8.53 22.67 -25.02
C ASN A 107 -9.98 22.99 -24.67
N ILE A 108 -10.28 24.27 -24.44
CA ILE A 108 -11.63 24.76 -24.16
C ILE A 108 -12.21 25.41 -25.41
N LYS A 109 -13.45 25.06 -25.77
CA LYS A 109 -14.19 25.71 -26.86
C LYS A 109 -14.73 27.05 -26.37
N LYS A 110 -14.31 28.16 -26.99
CA LYS A 110 -14.82 29.52 -26.70
C LYS A 110 -15.51 30.07 -27.94
N ASN A 111 -16.73 30.59 -27.77
CA ASN A 111 -17.54 31.15 -28.87
C ASN A 111 -17.65 30.21 -30.08
N GLY A 112 -17.79 28.90 -29.82
CA GLY A 112 -17.88 27.87 -30.86
C GLY A 112 -16.57 27.50 -31.56
N LYS A 113 -15.43 28.08 -31.16
CA LYS A 113 -14.11 27.82 -31.77
C LYS A 113 -13.12 27.19 -30.79
N TRP A 114 -12.30 26.29 -31.32
CA TRP A 114 -11.07 25.81 -30.68
C TRP A 114 -9.95 26.84 -30.85
N PRO A 115 -8.92 26.86 -30.00
CA PRO A 115 -7.80 27.78 -30.18
C PRO A 115 -7.04 27.43 -31.46
N ALA A 116 -6.76 28.44 -32.29
CA ALA A 116 -6.14 28.23 -33.60
C ALA A 116 -4.60 28.21 -33.57
N ASN A 117 -3.98 28.64 -32.46
CA ASN A 117 -2.52 28.73 -32.31
C ASN A 117 -2.11 28.81 -30.82
N ASN A 118 -0.80 28.73 -30.57
CA ASN A 118 -0.23 28.78 -29.21
C ASN A 118 -0.62 30.04 -28.43
N LYS A 119 -0.68 31.21 -29.08
CA LYS A 119 -1.08 32.47 -28.42
C LYS A 119 -2.53 32.45 -27.94
N GLU A 120 -3.43 31.79 -28.67
CA GLU A 120 -4.81 31.58 -28.23
C GLU A 120 -4.92 30.52 -27.14
N LEU A 121 -4.09 29.48 -27.21
CA LEU A 121 -4.00 28.41 -26.22
C LEU A 121 -3.50 28.95 -24.87
N GLU A 122 -2.48 29.80 -24.85
CA GLU A 122 -1.99 30.50 -23.65
C GLU A 122 -3.08 31.33 -22.98
N LYS A 123 -3.93 32.02 -23.75
CA LYS A 123 -5.09 32.77 -23.24
C LYS A 123 -6.17 31.88 -22.60
N GLN A 124 -6.06 30.55 -22.72
CA GLN A 124 -6.97 29.62 -22.06
C GLN A 124 -6.58 29.32 -20.62
N GLU A 125 -5.37 29.67 -20.15
CA GLU A 125 -4.88 29.34 -18.81
C GLU A 125 -5.91 29.67 -17.69
N PRO A 126 -6.51 30.88 -17.63
CA PRO A 126 -7.44 31.19 -16.55
C PRO A 126 -8.72 30.35 -16.59
N SER A 127 -9.07 29.84 -17.77
CA SER A 127 -10.24 28.97 -17.98
C SER A 127 -9.91 27.52 -17.62
N LEU A 128 -8.71 27.05 -17.98
CA LEU A 128 -8.19 25.73 -17.60
C LEU A 128 -7.99 25.63 -16.08
N ARG A 129 -7.52 26.69 -15.43
CA ARG A 129 -7.39 26.71 -13.96
C ARG A 129 -8.72 26.46 -13.23
N LYS A 130 -9.85 26.89 -13.82
CA LYS A 130 -11.19 26.65 -13.24
C LYS A 130 -11.61 25.19 -13.29
N ILE A 131 -11.05 24.38 -14.19
CA ILE A 131 -11.38 22.95 -14.31
C ILE A 131 -10.46 22.06 -13.45
N HIS A 132 -9.27 22.54 -13.07
CA HIS A 132 -8.27 21.77 -12.32
C HIS A 132 -8.84 21.16 -11.02
N LYS A 133 -9.65 21.93 -10.28
CA LYS A 133 -10.33 21.48 -9.04
C LYS A 133 -11.34 20.33 -9.21
N TYR A 134 -11.65 19.93 -10.45
CA TYR A 134 -12.54 18.80 -10.73
C TYR A 134 -11.78 17.56 -11.18
N LEU A 135 -10.52 17.70 -11.63
CA LEU A 135 -9.76 16.62 -12.25
C LEU A 135 -9.68 15.37 -11.36
N ALA A 136 -9.38 15.56 -10.08
CA ALA A 136 -9.18 14.46 -9.15
C ALA A 136 -10.43 13.58 -8.95
N SER A 137 -11.62 14.19 -9.00
CA SER A 137 -12.90 13.48 -8.91
C SER A 137 -13.12 12.50 -10.07
N TYR A 138 -12.48 12.76 -11.21
CA TYR A 138 -12.51 11.91 -12.41
C TYR A 138 -11.23 11.09 -12.59
N GLY A 139 -10.26 11.20 -11.67
CA GLY A 139 -9.03 10.41 -11.68
C GLY A 139 -7.88 11.03 -12.47
N PHE A 140 -8.00 12.31 -12.84
CA PHE A 140 -6.94 13.08 -13.48
C PHE A 140 -6.18 13.94 -12.47
N ILE A 141 -4.90 14.18 -12.75
CA ILE A 141 -4.09 15.21 -12.12
C ILE A 141 -3.66 16.22 -13.18
N LEU A 142 -3.38 17.44 -12.76
CA LEU A 142 -2.57 18.35 -13.56
C LEU A 142 -1.12 17.86 -13.49
N ARG A 143 -0.55 17.46 -14.63
CA ARG A 143 0.74 16.74 -14.62
C ARG A 143 1.93 17.66 -14.32
N TYR A 144 1.88 18.86 -14.88
CA TYR A 144 2.91 19.89 -14.76
C TYR A 144 2.29 21.13 -14.13
N SER A 145 2.30 21.17 -12.80
CA SER A 145 1.77 22.26 -12.00
C SER A 145 2.76 23.41 -11.86
N LYS A 146 2.25 24.59 -11.52
CA LYS A 146 3.06 25.80 -11.37
C LYS A 146 4.09 25.61 -10.23
N ASP A 147 5.29 26.18 -10.42
CA ASP A 147 6.37 26.20 -9.43
C ASP A 147 6.93 24.81 -9.05
N LYS A 148 6.68 23.78 -9.88
CA LYS A 148 7.13 22.38 -9.69
C LYS A 148 8.04 21.87 -10.82
N GLU A 149 8.48 22.74 -11.72
CA GLU A 149 9.33 22.40 -12.88
C GLU A 149 10.65 21.74 -12.48
N ASN A 150 11.24 22.16 -11.36
CA ASN A 150 12.44 21.56 -10.79
C ASN A 150 12.25 20.08 -10.37
N ILE A 151 11.00 19.63 -10.21
CA ILE A 151 10.65 18.26 -9.84
C ILE A 151 10.19 17.48 -11.07
N THR A 152 9.32 18.06 -11.90
CA THR A 152 8.73 17.38 -13.06
C THR A 152 9.66 17.38 -14.27
N GLY A 153 10.59 18.34 -14.35
CA GLY A 153 11.49 18.57 -15.48
C GLY A 153 10.85 19.27 -16.68
N TYR A 154 9.59 19.71 -16.55
CA TYR A 154 8.82 20.38 -17.60
C TYR A 154 8.14 21.65 -17.05
N PRO A 155 8.00 22.69 -17.89
CA PRO A 155 7.33 23.93 -17.50
C PRO A 155 5.85 23.70 -17.22
N TYR A 156 5.20 24.70 -16.61
CA TYR A 156 3.77 24.66 -16.31
C TYR A 156 2.93 24.53 -17.60
N GLU A 157 2.12 23.47 -17.68
CA GLU A 157 1.23 23.19 -18.81
C GLU A 157 -0.22 23.03 -18.32
N PRO A 158 -1.02 24.12 -18.29
CA PRO A 158 -2.38 24.08 -17.75
C PRO A 158 -3.35 23.16 -18.50
N TRP A 159 -3.02 22.76 -19.72
CA TRP A 159 -3.81 21.87 -20.58
C TRP A 159 -3.45 20.38 -20.41
N HIS A 160 -2.27 20.07 -19.87
CA HIS A 160 -1.74 18.71 -19.83
C HIS A 160 -2.19 17.97 -18.58
N ILE A 161 -3.13 17.04 -18.75
CA ILE A 161 -3.70 16.25 -17.65
C ILE A 161 -3.35 14.78 -17.79
N ARG A 162 -3.15 14.12 -16.65
CA ARG A 162 -2.71 12.73 -16.57
C ARG A 162 -3.68 11.90 -15.76
N TYR A 163 -4.21 10.82 -16.34
CA TYR A 163 -5.00 9.85 -15.61
C TYR A 163 -4.12 8.96 -14.71
N VAL A 164 -4.48 8.89 -13.43
CA VAL A 164 -3.81 8.07 -12.40
C VAL A 164 -4.79 7.20 -11.59
N GLY A 165 -6.09 7.33 -11.90
CA GLY A 165 -7.18 6.74 -11.13
C GLY A 165 -7.62 7.61 -9.96
N LYS A 166 -8.90 7.49 -9.57
CA LYS A 166 -9.55 8.41 -8.61
C LYS A 166 -8.88 8.51 -7.25
N VAL A 167 -8.50 7.38 -6.65
CA VAL A 167 -7.89 7.36 -5.30
C VAL A 167 -6.58 8.14 -5.30
N VAL A 168 -5.68 7.83 -6.24
CA VAL A 168 -4.37 8.50 -6.35
C VAL A 168 -4.54 9.96 -6.69
N ALA A 169 -5.42 10.30 -7.63
CA ALA A 169 -5.64 11.69 -8.04
C ALA A 169 -6.12 12.56 -6.86
N LYS A 170 -7.03 12.04 -6.03
CA LYS A 170 -7.50 12.72 -4.81
C LYS A 170 -6.39 12.90 -3.78
N ILE A 171 -5.52 11.91 -3.60
CA ILE A 171 -4.38 12.02 -2.70
C ILE A 171 -3.42 13.10 -3.21
N ILE A 172 -3.08 13.06 -4.50
CA ILE A 172 -2.18 14.03 -5.12
C ILE A 172 -2.73 15.46 -4.99
N GLU A 173 -4.02 15.66 -5.24
CA GLU A 173 -4.69 16.95 -5.06
C GLU A 173 -4.66 17.41 -3.60
N LYS A 174 -5.02 16.54 -2.66
CA LYS A 174 -5.07 16.86 -1.23
C LYS A 174 -3.70 17.25 -0.66
N GLU A 175 -2.66 16.52 -1.03
CA GLU A 175 -1.30 16.72 -0.52
C GLU A 175 -0.50 17.75 -1.36
N ASN A 176 -1.10 18.28 -2.43
CA ASN A 176 -0.45 19.18 -3.40
C ASN A 176 0.87 18.60 -3.96
N TYR A 177 0.83 17.32 -4.32
CA TYR A 177 1.98 16.61 -4.88
C TYR A 177 2.03 16.68 -6.40
N THR A 178 3.23 16.51 -6.93
CA THR A 178 3.47 15.96 -8.27
C THR A 178 3.35 14.43 -8.26
N LEU A 179 3.31 13.80 -9.43
CA LEU A 179 3.32 12.33 -9.50
C LEU A 179 4.62 11.76 -8.91
N GLU A 180 5.74 12.43 -9.14
CA GLU A 180 7.06 12.13 -8.58
C GLU A 180 7.05 12.16 -7.05
N GLU A 181 6.58 13.26 -6.45
CA GLU A 181 6.47 13.41 -5.01
C GLU A 181 5.56 12.34 -4.41
N TYR A 182 4.41 12.06 -5.02
CA TYR A 182 3.51 11.02 -4.54
C TYR A 182 4.18 9.65 -4.47
N LEU A 183 4.82 9.23 -5.56
CA LEU A 183 5.45 7.91 -5.66
C LEU A 183 6.64 7.75 -4.68
N ASN A 184 7.32 8.85 -4.35
CA ASN A 184 8.49 8.85 -3.49
C ASN A 184 8.17 9.09 -2.00
N ASN A 185 7.18 9.93 -1.70
CA ASN A 185 6.95 10.48 -0.37
C ASN A 185 5.68 9.93 0.29
N TYR A 186 4.67 9.47 -0.46
CA TYR A 186 3.44 8.96 0.15
C TYR A 186 3.71 7.68 0.94
N SER A 187 3.65 7.79 2.25
CA SER A 187 4.12 6.76 3.17
C SER A 187 3.38 6.80 4.49
N GLY A 188 3.15 5.63 5.08
CA GLY A 188 2.49 5.50 6.38
C GLY A 188 2.04 4.08 6.65
N VAL A 189 1.11 3.96 7.60
CA VAL A 189 0.55 2.67 8.03
C VAL A 189 -0.96 2.70 7.85
N ILE A 190 -1.50 1.62 7.29
CA ILE A 190 -2.94 1.37 7.17
C ILE A 190 -3.27 0.16 8.03
N ILE A 191 -4.30 0.29 8.84
CA ILE A 191 -4.84 -0.80 9.65
C ILE A 191 -5.95 -1.46 8.85
N VAL A 192 -5.78 -2.73 8.48
CA VAL A 192 -6.67 -3.41 7.53
C VAL A 192 -7.46 -4.50 8.24
N ASN A 193 -8.77 -4.55 8.05
CA ASN A 193 -9.57 -5.70 8.41
C ASN A 193 -9.52 -6.69 7.24
N LYS A 194 -8.66 -7.71 7.35
CA LYS A 194 -8.51 -8.73 6.33
C LYS A 194 -9.80 -9.59 6.27
N PRO A 195 -10.44 -9.73 5.10
CA PRO A 195 -11.53 -10.68 4.92
C PRO A 195 -11.03 -12.12 4.89
N VAL A 196 -11.95 -13.07 5.04
CA VAL A 196 -11.67 -14.51 4.94
C VAL A 196 -11.23 -14.90 3.52
N ASP A 197 -10.64 -16.09 3.38
CA ASP A 197 -10.25 -16.74 2.11
C ASP A 197 -9.17 -16.09 1.25
N ILE A 198 -8.60 -14.96 1.67
CA ILE A 198 -7.46 -14.35 1.00
C ILE A 198 -6.19 -14.46 1.84
N THR A 199 -5.00 -14.44 1.24
CA THR A 199 -3.75 -14.40 2.01
C THR A 199 -3.44 -12.98 2.50
N SER A 200 -2.56 -12.86 3.49
CA SER A 200 -2.02 -11.53 3.88
C SER A 200 -1.25 -10.84 2.75
N PHE A 201 -0.70 -11.60 1.81
CA PHE A 201 -0.02 -11.05 0.63
C PHE A 201 -1.01 -10.51 -0.40
N ASP A 202 -2.19 -11.11 -0.52
CA ASP A 202 -3.26 -10.58 -1.39
C ASP A 202 -3.76 -9.23 -0.91
N VAL A 203 -3.87 -9.02 0.41
CA VAL A 203 -4.14 -7.71 1.01
C VAL A 203 -3.09 -6.68 0.59
N VAL A 204 -1.80 -7.04 0.74
CA VAL A 204 -0.68 -6.19 0.30
C VAL A 204 -0.77 -5.85 -1.19
N ASN A 205 -1.11 -6.83 -2.03
CA ASN A 205 -1.25 -6.65 -3.47
C ASN A 205 -2.44 -5.76 -3.85
N SER A 206 -3.61 -5.92 -3.20
CA SER A 206 -4.77 -5.05 -3.41
C SER A 206 -4.40 -3.61 -3.09
N ILE A 207 -3.81 -3.36 -1.91
CA ILE A 207 -3.41 -2.00 -1.50
C ILE A 207 -2.35 -1.42 -2.43
N SER A 208 -1.34 -2.21 -2.81
CA SER A 208 -0.31 -1.80 -3.77
C SER A 208 -0.92 -1.44 -5.13
N LYS A 209 -1.92 -2.20 -5.62
CA LYS A 209 -2.62 -1.89 -6.87
C LYS A 209 -3.46 -0.62 -6.76
N THR A 210 -4.17 -0.44 -5.66
CA THR A 210 -5.03 0.72 -5.37
C THR A 210 -4.21 2.01 -5.33
N LEU A 211 -3.14 2.03 -4.52
CA LEU A 211 -2.27 3.19 -4.35
C LEU A 211 -1.25 3.34 -5.49
N GLY A 212 -0.91 2.28 -6.21
CA GLY A 212 0.16 2.31 -7.22
C GLY A 212 1.58 2.32 -6.64
N ILE A 213 1.72 2.13 -5.33
CA ILE A 213 3.00 2.09 -4.62
C ILE A 213 3.45 0.64 -4.51
N LYS A 214 4.66 0.33 -4.99
CA LYS A 214 5.22 -1.04 -4.99
C LYS A 214 5.71 -1.47 -3.62
N ARG A 215 6.24 -0.53 -2.85
CA ARG A 215 6.84 -0.77 -1.55
C ARG A 215 5.74 -0.86 -0.49
N VAL A 216 5.16 -2.05 -0.35
CA VAL A 216 4.10 -2.35 0.62
C VAL A 216 4.45 -3.65 1.35
N GLY A 217 4.23 -3.71 2.67
CA GLY A 217 4.47 -4.91 3.47
C GLY A 217 3.54 -4.98 4.68
N HIS A 218 3.45 -6.14 5.33
CA HIS A 218 2.64 -6.34 6.53
C HIS A 218 3.50 -6.77 7.73
N THR A 219 3.01 -6.60 8.95
CA THR A 219 3.80 -6.82 10.18
C THR A 219 3.40 -8.07 10.98
N GLY A 220 2.56 -8.93 10.38
CA GLY A 220 2.24 -10.24 10.94
C GLY A 220 1.21 -10.98 10.12
N THR A 221 1.62 -12.09 9.50
CA THR A 221 0.76 -12.94 8.67
C THR A 221 -0.47 -13.44 9.44
N LEU A 222 -1.62 -13.43 8.77
CA LEU A 222 -2.83 -14.17 9.08
C LEU A 222 -3.03 -15.25 8.02
N ASP A 223 -3.41 -16.44 8.48
CA ASP A 223 -3.79 -17.56 7.62
C ASP A 223 -5.02 -17.18 6.76
N PRO A 224 -5.26 -17.82 5.60
CA PRO A 224 -6.40 -17.50 4.73
C PRO A 224 -7.75 -17.53 5.44
N LEU A 225 -7.99 -18.58 6.25
CA LEU A 225 -9.21 -18.74 7.07
C LEU A 225 -9.37 -17.63 8.14
N ALA A 226 -8.28 -16.98 8.53
CA ALA A 226 -8.33 -15.98 9.59
C ALA A 226 -8.74 -14.61 9.07
N THR A 227 -9.53 -13.88 9.84
CA THR A 227 -9.94 -12.50 9.58
C THR A 227 -9.38 -11.54 10.63
N GLY A 228 -9.68 -10.26 10.47
CA GLY A 228 -9.37 -9.24 11.46
C GLY A 228 -8.11 -8.46 11.12
N ILE A 229 -7.54 -7.82 12.15
CA ILE A 229 -6.57 -6.75 11.98
C ILE A 229 -5.27 -7.22 11.33
N LEU A 230 -4.84 -6.53 10.28
CA LEU A 230 -3.55 -6.67 9.61
C LEU A 230 -2.94 -5.28 9.43
N VAL A 231 -1.83 -5.04 10.12
CA VAL A 231 -1.11 -3.76 10.03
C VAL A 231 -0.24 -3.78 8.77
N VAL A 232 -0.54 -2.87 7.84
CA VAL A 232 0.12 -2.74 6.53
C VAL A 232 0.91 -1.45 6.47
N THR A 233 2.16 -1.54 6.03
CA THR A 233 3.12 -0.44 5.88
C THR A 233 3.27 -0.07 4.41
N ILE A 234 3.27 1.23 4.11
CA ILE A 234 3.31 1.81 2.75
C ILE A 234 4.54 2.70 2.60
N GLY A 235 5.26 2.57 1.49
CA GLY A 235 6.39 3.42 1.14
C GLY A 235 7.55 3.28 2.12
N LYS A 236 8.15 4.39 2.55
CA LYS A 236 9.25 4.42 3.51
C LYS A 236 8.90 3.76 4.86
N ALA A 237 7.64 3.72 5.25
CA ALA A 237 7.14 3.07 6.48
C ALA A 237 7.44 1.56 6.53
N THR A 238 7.72 0.89 5.42
CA THR A 238 8.14 -0.53 5.48
C THR A 238 9.45 -0.71 6.27
N LYS A 239 10.25 0.35 6.43
CA LYS A 239 11.46 0.37 7.27
C LYS A 239 11.17 0.11 8.76
N ILE A 240 9.96 0.42 9.24
CA ILE A 240 9.58 0.26 10.66
C ILE A 240 8.73 -0.98 10.92
N GLY A 241 8.58 -1.88 9.95
CA GLY A 241 7.74 -3.07 10.11
C GLY A 241 8.12 -3.95 11.30
N GLU A 242 9.42 -4.00 11.64
CA GLU A 242 9.92 -4.72 12.81
C GLU A 242 9.47 -4.10 14.14
N LEU A 243 9.40 -2.76 14.23
CA LEU A 243 8.95 -2.04 15.43
C LEU A 243 7.44 -2.19 15.64
N LEU A 244 6.69 -2.28 14.55
CA LEU A 244 5.25 -2.48 14.57
C LEU A 244 4.85 -3.95 14.76
N THR A 245 5.84 -4.86 14.75
CA THR A 245 5.59 -6.26 15.03
C THR A 245 5.33 -6.43 16.52
N ALA A 246 4.05 -6.40 16.89
CA ALA A 246 3.65 -6.46 18.29
C ALA A 246 4.17 -7.71 19.01
N THR A 247 4.62 -7.51 20.24
CA THR A 247 5.02 -8.56 21.18
C THR A 247 3.85 -9.45 21.57
N TYR A 248 2.65 -8.87 21.68
CA TYR A 248 1.41 -9.57 21.96
C TYR A 248 0.32 -9.27 20.93
N LYS A 249 -0.52 -10.27 20.68
CA LYS A 249 -1.68 -10.21 19.79
C LYS A 249 -2.87 -10.85 20.48
N GLU A 250 -4.06 -10.34 20.20
CA GLU A 250 -5.32 -10.86 20.72
C GLU A 250 -6.11 -11.54 19.61
N TYR A 251 -6.67 -12.69 19.94
CA TYR A 251 -7.45 -13.52 19.03
C TYR A 251 -8.75 -13.98 19.67
N GLN A 252 -9.77 -14.15 18.84
CA GLN A 252 -10.96 -14.95 19.13
C GLN A 252 -10.98 -16.13 18.17
N ALA A 253 -11.04 -17.34 18.71
CA ALA A 253 -10.94 -18.57 17.94
C ALA A 253 -12.10 -19.50 18.25
N GLY A 254 -12.74 -20.00 17.21
CA GLY A 254 -13.70 -21.09 17.31
C GLY A 254 -13.01 -22.44 17.14
N VAL A 255 -13.53 -23.43 17.84
CA VAL A 255 -12.98 -24.78 17.90
C VAL A 255 -14.08 -25.81 17.68
N LEU A 256 -13.78 -26.83 16.88
CA LEU A 256 -14.56 -28.05 16.74
C LEU A 256 -13.81 -29.19 17.41
N LEU A 257 -14.44 -29.81 18.41
CA LEU A 257 -13.94 -30.98 19.12
C LEU A 257 -14.29 -32.27 18.39
N GLY A 258 -13.45 -33.30 18.58
CA GLY A 258 -13.63 -34.63 18.01
C GLY A 258 -13.11 -34.80 16.59
N VAL A 259 -12.51 -33.77 15.98
CA VAL A 259 -11.96 -33.83 14.62
C VAL A 259 -10.51 -33.34 14.61
N ASP A 260 -9.63 -34.09 13.93
CA ASP A 260 -8.23 -33.71 13.64
C ASP A 260 -8.04 -33.63 12.12
N THR A 261 -7.51 -32.49 11.65
CA THR A 261 -7.21 -32.25 10.24
C THR A 261 -5.70 -32.03 10.02
N ASP A 262 -5.23 -32.25 8.80
CA ASP A 262 -3.81 -32.08 8.44
C ASP A 262 -3.30 -30.63 8.58
N THR A 263 -4.19 -29.64 8.41
CA THR A 263 -3.89 -28.21 8.60
C THR A 263 -4.18 -27.71 10.02
N ILE A 264 -4.88 -28.49 10.85
CA ILE A 264 -5.39 -28.12 12.18
C ILE A 264 -6.44 -27.00 12.10
N ASP A 265 -7.09 -26.89 10.94
CA ASP A 265 -8.23 -26.04 10.71
C ASP A 265 -9.23 -26.72 9.75
N ILE A 266 -10.42 -26.17 9.61
CA ILE A 266 -11.50 -26.74 8.79
C ILE A 266 -11.21 -26.74 7.28
N THR A 267 -10.12 -26.12 6.81
CA THR A 267 -9.72 -26.15 5.39
C THR A 267 -8.91 -27.40 5.03
N GLY A 268 -8.46 -28.13 6.04
CA GLY A 268 -7.68 -29.36 5.89
C GLY A 268 -8.52 -30.60 5.66
N LYS A 269 -7.84 -31.71 5.34
CA LYS A 269 -8.45 -33.03 5.24
C LYS A 269 -8.52 -33.67 6.63
N ILE A 270 -9.67 -34.28 6.94
CA ILE A 270 -9.85 -35.06 8.17
C ILE A 270 -8.89 -36.24 8.14
N LYS A 271 -8.07 -36.37 9.20
CA LYS A 271 -7.21 -37.53 9.43
C LYS A 271 -7.84 -38.50 10.42
N ASN A 272 -8.38 -37.96 11.52
CA ASN A 272 -8.90 -38.73 12.63
C ASN A 272 -10.17 -38.09 13.20
N THR A 273 -11.02 -38.93 13.80
CA THR A 273 -12.18 -38.49 14.57
C THR A 273 -12.22 -39.20 15.92
N LYS A 274 -12.87 -38.59 16.90
CA LYS A 274 -13.09 -39.16 18.23
C LYS A 274 -14.44 -38.69 18.76
N ILE A 275 -15.16 -39.57 19.45
CA ILE A 275 -16.40 -39.21 20.15
C ILE A 275 -16.06 -38.19 21.24
N VAL A 276 -16.80 -37.09 21.28
CA VAL A 276 -16.67 -36.04 22.28
C VAL A 276 -17.53 -36.40 23.49
N PRO A 277 -16.95 -36.56 24.69
CA PRO A 277 -17.74 -36.74 25.92
C PRO A 277 -18.60 -35.50 26.20
N GLU A 278 -19.79 -35.68 26.78
CA GLU A 278 -20.70 -34.56 27.09
C GLU A 278 -20.11 -33.58 28.11
N ASN A 279 -19.38 -34.08 29.11
CA ASN A 279 -18.86 -33.28 30.22
C ASN A 279 -17.33 -33.11 30.12
N LEU A 280 -16.87 -32.34 29.13
CA LEU A 280 -15.47 -31.99 29.01
C LEU A 280 -15.10 -30.77 29.88
N PRO A 281 -13.97 -30.80 30.59
CA PRO A 281 -13.56 -29.73 31.52
C PRO A 281 -12.95 -28.51 30.80
N ILE A 282 -13.60 -28.02 29.72
CA ILE A 282 -13.08 -27.02 28.76
C ILE A 282 -12.52 -25.78 29.47
N GLU A 283 -13.29 -25.15 30.34
CA GLU A 283 -12.89 -23.91 31.00
C GLU A 283 -11.65 -24.10 31.88
N SER A 284 -11.61 -25.16 32.69
CA SER A 284 -10.45 -25.47 33.55
C SER A 284 -9.21 -25.81 32.71
N THR A 285 -9.38 -26.51 31.58
CA THR A 285 -8.28 -26.80 30.66
C THR A 285 -7.76 -25.51 30.03
N LEU A 286 -8.62 -24.61 29.55
CA LEU A 286 -8.20 -23.32 29.01
C LEU A 286 -7.40 -22.52 30.05
N ASN A 287 -7.87 -22.44 31.30
CA ASN A 287 -7.16 -21.73 32.37
C ASN A 287 -5.76 -22.30 32.65
N SER A 288 -5.56 -23.62 32.49
CA SER A 288 -4.24 -24.26 32.61
C SER A 288 -3.23 -23.85 31.52
N TYR A 289 -3.70 -23.24 30.43
CA TYR A 289 -2.86 -22.75 29.35
C TYR A 289 -2.37 -21.32 29.57
N LYS A 290 -2.78 -20.62 30.64
CA LYS A 290 -2.25 -19.30 30.99
C LYS A 290 -0.82 -19.38 31.55
N LYS A 291 0.12 -19.78 30.67
CA LYS A 291 1.51 -20.14 30.99
C LYS A 291 2.43 -19.86 29.79
N THR A 292 3.72 -20.02 30.05
CA THR A 292 4.76 -20.11 29.01
C THR A 292 5.09 -21.58 28.77
N TYR A 293 5.17 -22.01 27.51
CA TYR A 293 5.52 -23.38 27.16
C TYR A 293 6.16 -23.50 25.77
N LEU A 294 6.80 -24.64 25.52
CA LEU A 294 7.36 -24.99 24.21
C LEU A 294 6.26 -25.54 23.30
N GLN A 295 5.77 -24.69 22.40
CA GLN A 295 4.77 -25.06 21.41
C GLN A 295 5.45 -25.58 20.14
N GLU A 296 4.99 -26.74 19.66
CA GLU A 296 5.41 -27.26 18.36
C GLU A 296 4.73 -26.47 17.22
N VAL A 297 5.55 -26.00 16.28
CA VAL A 297 5.10 -25.22 15.13
C VAL A 297 4.33 -26.12 14.15
N PRO A 298 3.18 -25.67 13.59
CA PRO A 298 2.45 -26.49 12.62
C PRO A 298 3.24 -26.63 11.31
N ILE A 299 3.12 -27.80 10.66
CA ILE A 299 3.82 -28.07 9.39
C ILE A 299 3.38 -27.09 8.28
N TYR A 300 2.12 -26.67 8.27
CA TYR A 300 1.63 -25.60 7.40
C TYR A 300 1.98 -24.22 7.98
N SER A 301 3.27 -23.87 7.96
CA SER A 301 3.78 -22.56 8.39
C SER A 301 4.95 -22.07 7.54
N ALA A 302 5.22 -20.76 7.61
CA ALA A 302 6.33 -20.12 6.90
C ALA A 302 7.70 -20.26 7.60
N VAL A 303 7.79 -21.00 8.72
CA VAL A 303 9.06 -21.23 9.43
C VAL A 303 9.99 -22.01 8.51
N LYS A 304 11.27 -21.61 8.46
CA LYS A 304 12.28 -22.30 7.68
C LYS A 304 13.00 -23.34 8.53
N VAL A 305 13.16 -24.54 7.97
CA VAL A 305 14.02 -25.61 8.47
C VAL A 305 14.92 -26.02 7.30
N ASN A 306 16.23 -26.07 7.52
CA ASN A 306 17.22 -26.39 6.48
C ASN A 306 17.04 -25.55 5.20
N GLY A 307 16.76 -24.25 5.36
CA GLY A 307 16.59 -23.29 4.26
C GLY A 307 15.24 -23.30 3.53
N LYS A 308 14.39 -24.33 3.73
CA LYS A 308 13.06 -24.46 3.09
C LYS A 308 11.94 -24.20 4.10
N LYS A 309 10.78 -23.69 3.65
CA LYS A 309 9.66 -23.41 4.57
C LYS A 309 8.89 -24.70 4.88
N LEU A 310 8.37 -24.84 6.10
CA LEU A 310 7.66 -26.05 6.53
C LEU A 310 6.47 -26.40 5.63
N TYR A 311 5.72 -25.41 5.11
CA TYR A 311 4.62 -25.71 4.19
C TYR A 311 5.09 -26.31 2.85
N ASP A 312 6.34 -26.09 2.44
CA ASP A 312 6.90 -26.72 1.24
C ASP A 312 7.12 -28.22 1.46
N TYR A 313 7.49 -28.61 2.69
CA TYR A 313 7.58 -30.02 3.09
C TYR A 313 6.21 -30.68 3.11
N ALA A 314 5.21 -30.01 3.70
CA ALA A 314 3.83 -30.51 3.73
C ALA A 314 3.27 -30.78 2.33
N ARG A 315 3.46 -29.85 1.39
CA ARG A 315 3.00 -30.00 -0.01
C ARG A 315 3.71 -31.11 -0.78
N GLN A 316 4.93 -31.45 -0.37
CA GLN A 316 5.73 -32.53 -0.97
C GLN A 316 5.55 -33.86 -0.24
N ASN A 317 4.69 -33.93 0.78
CA ASN A 317 4.54 -35.07 1.69
C ASN A 317 5.91 -35.56 2.25
N LYS A 318 6.80 -34.61 2.58
CA LYS A 318 8.12 -34.92 3.13
C LYS A 318 8.10 -34.81 4.65
N GLU A 319 8.66 -35.81 5.31
CA GLU A 319 8.87 -35.77 6.76
C GLU A 319 9.91 -34.70 7.13
N VAL A 320 9.64 -34.01 8.23
CA VAL A 320 10.54 -33.01 8.81
C VAL A 320 10.26 -32.93 10.30
N THR A 321 11.32 -32.89 11.10
CA THR A 321 11.19 -32.65 12.55
C THR A 321 10.70 -31.22 12.77
N LEU A 322 9.55 -31.09 13.42
CA LEU A 322 8.95 -29.79 13.68
C LEU A 322 9.68 -29.09 14.83
N PRO A 323 10.15 -27.84 14.63
CA PRO A 323 10.79 -27.09 15.70
C PRO A 323 9.76 -26.69 16.76
N LYS A 324 10.20 -26.63 18.01
CA LYS A 324 9.43 -26.05 19.12
C LYS A 324 9.86 -24.61 19.36
N LYS A 325 8.91 -23.76 19.72
CA LYS A 325 9.14 -22.35 20.08
C LYS A 325 8.52 -22.07 21.43
N GLU A 326 9.24 -21.32 22.24
CA GLU A 326 8.68 -20.80 23.49
C GLU A 326 7.62 -19.75 23.16
N VAL A 327 6.42 -19.95 23.71
CA VAL A 327 5.28 -19.04 23.56
C VAL A 327 4.64 -18.81 24.91
N THR A 328 4.08 -17.61 25.10
CA THR A 328 3.39 -17.23 26.33
C THR A 328 1.93 -16.93 26.02
N ILE A 329 1.03 -17.62 26.70
CA ILE A 329 -0.40 -17.29 26.71
C ILE A 329 -0.63 -16.38 27.92
N LYS A 330 -0.76 -15.08 27.66
CA LYS A 330 -0.93 -14.08 28.72
C LYS A 330 -2.30 -14.20 29.36
N GLU A 331 -3.33 -14.35 28.53
CA GLU A 331 -4.73 -14.47 28.93
C GLU A 331 -5.45 -15.41 27.99
N ILE A 332 -6.40 -16.16 28.53
CA ILE A 332 -7.30 -17.02 27.76
C ILE A 332 -8.62 -17.12 28.52
N LYS A 333 -9.74 -16.98 27.82
CA LYS A 333 -11.09 -16.96 28.40
C LYS A 333 -12.06 -17.66 27.47
N LEU A 334 -12.87 -18.56 28.02
CA LEU A 334 -14.01 -19.15 27.32
C LEU A 334 -15.07 -18.06 27.07
N LEU A 335 -15.58 -17.97 25.84
CA LEU A 335 -16.65 -17.04 25.49
C LEU A 335 -17.98 -17.77 25.40
N GLU A 336 -18.02 -18.83 24.59
CA GLU A 336 -19.22 -19.60 24.28
C GLU A 336 -18.83 -21.07 24.19
N THR A 337 -19.77 -21.94 24.54
CA THR A 337 -19.64 -23.39 24.38
C THR A 337 -20.98 -23.95 23.93
N ASP A 338 -20.91 -24.92 23.05
CA ASP A 338 -22.00 -25.79 22.63
C ASP A 338 -21.48 -27.25 22.70
N ARG A 339 -22.28 -28.23 22.30
CA ARG A 339 -21.99 -29.67 22.46
C ARG A 339 -20.56 -30.06 22.05
N ASN A 340 -20.19 -29.77 20.80
CA ASN A 340 -18.88 -30.14 20.24
C ASN A 340 -18.06 -28.93 19.81
N THR A 341 -18.49 -27.72 20.14
CA THR A 341 -17.81 -26.50 19.71
C THR A 341 -17.67 -25.54 20.87
N PHE A 342 -16.62 -24.74 20.84
CA PHE A 342 -16.48 -23.62 21.75
C PHE A 342 -15.69 -22.50 21.11
N THR A 343 -15.89 -21.30 21.62
CA THR A 343 -15.13 -20.11 21.23
C THR A 343 -14.38 -19.58 22.43
N PHE A 344 -13.12 -19.24 22.26
CA PHE A 344 -12.31 -18.61 23.30
C PHE A 344 -11.63 -17.34 22.79
N LYS A 345 -11.34 -16.44 23.71
CA LYS A 345 -10.53 -15.24 23.49
C LYS A 345 -9.17 -15.43 24.16
N THR A 346 -8.08 -15.08 23.49
CA THR A 346 -6.74 -15.21 24.05
C THR A 346 -5.80 -14.08 23.63
N THR A 347 -4.89 -13.71 24.53
CA THR A 347 -3.75 -12.85 24.25
C THR A 347 -2.46 -13.67 24.31
N VAL A 348 -1.73 -13.70 23.20
CA VAL A 348 -0.56 -14.58 23.04
C VAL A 348 0.67 -13.79 22.59
N SER A 349 1.85 -14.28 22.96
CA SER A 349 3.11 -13.70 22.52
C SER A 349 3.35 -13.91 21.01
N LYS A 350 4.24 -13.10 20.43
CA LYS A 350 4.73 -13.26 19.07
C LYS A 350 5.24 -14.68 18.87
N GLY A 351 4.86 -15.29 17.74
CA GLY A 351 5.31 -16.64 17.36
C GLY A 351 4.37 -17.77 17.80
N CYS A 352 3.35 -17.48 18.63
CA CYS A 352 2.30 -18.42 18.95
C CYS A 352 1.41 -18.72 17.73
N TYR A 353 1.18 -20.00 17.48
CA TYR A 353 0.23 -20.50 16.49
C TYR A 353 -1.05 -20.90 17.20
N ILE A 354 -2.16 -20.21 16.90
CA ILE A 354 -3.46 -20.53 17.50
C ILE A 354 -3.94 -21.94 17.11
N ARG A 355 -3.62 -22.38 15.89
CA ARG A 355 -3.84 -23.77 15.45
C ARG A 355 -3.15 -24.79 16.37
N SER A 356 -1.86 -24.61 16.65
CA SER A 356 -1.14 -25.49 17.59
C SER A 356 -1.73 -25.42 19.00
N LEU A 357 -2.08 -24.22 19.48
CA LEU A 357 -2.74 -24.06 20.79
C LEU A 357 -4.05 -24.86 20.87
N ILE A 358 -4.87 -24.81 19.81
CA ILE A 358 -6.12 -25.56 19.73
C ILE A 358 -5.87 -27.07 19.76
N ARG A 359 -4.91 -27.56 18.96
CA ARG A 359 -4.50 -28.98 19.01
C ARG A 359 -4.08 -29.39 20.43
N ASP A 360 -3.22 -28.60 21.07
CA ASP A 360 -2.67 -28.92 22.38
C ASP A 360 -3.77 -28.92 23.46
N ILE A 361 -4.74 -28.00 23.38
CA ILE A 361 -5.96 -28.00 24.20
C ILE A 361 -6.78 -29.26 23.96
N GLY A 362 -7.01 -29.65 22.70
CA GLY A 362 -7.72 -30.89 22.36
C GLY A 362 -7.09 -32.11 23.00
N LEU A 363 -5.76 -32.26 22.87
CA LEU A 363 -5.02 -33.34 23.51
C LEU A 363 -5.17 -33.35 25.03
N SER A 364 -5.18 -32.17 25.66
CA SER A 364 -5.38 -32.02 27.10
C SER A 364 -6.80 -32.39 27.55
N LEU A 365 -7.79 -32.22 26.66
CA LEU A 365 -9.16 -32.68 26.83
C LEU A 365 -9.36 -34.16 26.46
N ASN A 366 -8.28 -34.88 26.13
CA ASN A 366 -8.33 -36.25 25.64
C ASN A 366 -9.23 -36.41 24.40
N THR A 367 -9.25 -35.42 23.51
CA THR A 367 -9.94 -35.48 22.22
C THR A 367 -9.12 -34.79 21.12
N TYR A 368 -9.68 -34.70 19.92
CA TYR A 368 -9.11 -33.88 18.86
C TYR A 368 -9.78 -32.51 18.83
N ALA A 369 -9.07 -31.50 18.35
CA ALA A 369 -9.59 -30.15 18.23
C ALA A 369 -9.07 -29.53 16.94
N THR A 370 -9.98 -28.92 16.18
CA THR A 370 -9.71 -28.26 14.90
C THR A 370 -10.24 -26.84 14.95
N MET A 371 -9.47 -25.88 14.42
CA MET A 371 -9.88 -24.48 14.36
C MET A 371 -10.97 -24.26 13.29
N THR A 372 -12.12 -23.72 13.68
CA THR A 372 -13.24 -23.42 12.75
C THR A 372 -13.15 -22.04 12.15
N ASN A 373 -12.72 -21.07 12.95
CA ASN A 373 -12.57 -19.68 12.56
C ASN A 373 -11.56 -18.98 13.48
N LEU A 374 -10.95 -17.92 12.98
CA LEU A 374 -9.99 -17.13 13.75
C LEU A 374 -10.14 -15.66 13.41
N ILE A 375 -10.31 -14.82 14.42
CA ILE A 375 -10.35 -13.36 14.28
C ILE A 375 -9.21 -12.79 15.10
N ARG A 376 -8.30 -12.04 14.47
CA ARG A 376 -7.32 -11.23 15.22
C ARG A 376 -7.96 -9.89 15.56
N THR A 377 -8.30 -9.69 16.83
CA THR A 377 -9.01 -8.50 17.31
C THR A 377 -8.06 -7.37 17.67
N LYS A 378 -6.80 -7.69 18.02
CA LYS A 378 -5.79 -6.69 18.41
C LYS A 378 -4.38 -7.07 17.98
N GLN A 379 -3.61 -6.06 17.57
CA GLN A 379 -2.16 -6.19 17.38
C GLN A 379 -1.45 -4.98 18.01
N GLY A 380 -0.76 -5.21 19.13
CA GLY A 380 -0.10 -4.13 19.87
C GLY A 380 -1.14 -3.10 20.33
N LYS A 381 -0.99 -1.84 19.93
CA LYS A 381 -1.94 -0.78 20.24
C LYS A 381 -3.16 -0.73 19.32
N PHE A 382 -3.08 -1.35 18.14
CA PHE A 382 -4.14 -1.27 17.14
C PHE A 382 -5.24 -2.29 17.40
N THR A 383 -6.49 -1.85 17.29
CA THR A 383 -7.68 -2.69 17.48
C THR A 383 -8.48 -2.81 16.18
N ILE A 384 -9.38 -3.79 16.11
CA ILE A 384 -10.18 -4.08 14.90
C ILE A 384 -11.15 -2.94 14.56
N GLU A 385 -11.56 -2.13 15.53
CA GLU A 385 -12.45 -0.98 15.34
C GLU A 385 -11.79 0.16 14.56
N GLU A 386 -10.46 0.24 14.59
CA GLU A 386 -9.68 1.21 13.81
C GLU A 386 -9.39 0.72 12.38
N ALA A 387 -9.75 -0.53 12.06
CA ALA A 387 -9.34 -1.19 10.83
C ALA A 387 -10.31 -0.91 9.67
N ASN A 388 -9.75 -0.63 8.49
CA ASN A 388 -10.52 -0.44 7.26
C ASN A 388 -10.63 -1.75 6.47
N THR A 389 -11.79 -1.98 5.86
CA THR A 389 -11.98 -3.08 4.91
C THR A 389 -11.25 -2.79 3.59
N LEU A 390 -10.98 -3.84 2.80
CA LEU A 390 -10.39 -3.66 1.47
C LEU A 390 -11.27 -2.83 0.54
N GLU A 391 -12.58 -3.00 0.61
CA GLU A 391 -13.54 -2.24 -0.21
C GLU A 391 -13.48 -0.74 0.08
N GLU A 392 -13.40 -0.36 1.36
CA GLU A 392 -13.21 1.03 1.77
C GLU A 392 -11.90 1.59 1.24
N ILE A 393 -10.80 0.83 1.35
CA ILE A 393 -9.49 1.24 0.85
C ILE A 393 -9.51 1.44 -0.68
N GLU A 394 -10.12 0.51 -1.42
CA GLU A 394 -10.28 0.58 -2.88
C GLU A 394 -11.10 1.79 -3.34
N LYS A 395 -12.03 2.26 -2.50
CA LYS A 395 -12.79 3.50 -2.73
C LYS A 395 -12.05 4.77 -2.27
N GLY A 396 -10.90 4.63 -1.61
CA GLY A 396 -10.10 5.73 -1.07
C GLY A 396 -10.55 6.21 0.32
N ASN A 397 -11.38 5.43 1.02
CA ASN A 397 -11.91 5.74 2.33
C ASN A 397 -11.11 5.01 3.42
N PHE A 398 -9.92 5.50 3.73
CA PHE A 398 -9.06 4.87 4.74
C PHE A 398 -8.26 5.89 5.52
N LYS A 399 -7.81 5.51 6.72
CA LYS A 399 -6.91 6.33 7.52
C LYS A 399 -5.47 5.91 7.26
N LEU A 400 -4.65 6.86 6.81
CA LEU A 400 -3.21 6.70 6.78
C LEU A 400 -2.61 7.26 8.07
N HIS A 401 -2.01 6.40 8.88
CA HIS A 401 -1.27 6.81 10.07
C HIS A 401 0.17 7.19 9.70
N LYS A 402 0.64 8.33 10.19
CA LYS A 402 2.04 8.74 10.00
C LYS A 402 2.98 7.83 10.80
N ILE A 403 4.21 7.71 10.33
CA ILE A 403 5.24 6.82 10.91
C ILE A 403 5.52 7.19 12.37
N GLU A 404 5.58 8.47 12.67
CA GLU A 404 5.84 9.02 13.99
C GLU A 404 4.66 8.87 14.96
N ASP A 405 3.44 8.67 14.47
CA ASP A 405 2.24 8.53 15.33
C ASP A 405 2.01 7.07 15.74
N VAL A 406 2.53 6.12 14.96
CA VAL A 406 2.43 4.69 15.24
C VAL A 406 3.52 4.16 16.17
N LEU A 407 4.52 4.98 16.48
CA LEU A 407 5.64 4.64 17.35
C LEU A 407 5.56 5.43 18.66
N ASP A 408 5.83 4.76 19.77
CA ASP A 408 5.75 5.36 21.10
C ASP A 408 7.15 5.83 21.54
N TYR A 409 7.79 6.65 20.71
CA TYR A 409 9.11 7.24 20.97
C TYR A 409 9.02 8.77 21.13
N PRO A 410 9.91 9.39 21.93
CA PRO A 410 10.05 10.84 21.99
C PRO A 410 10.26 11.43 20.60
N LYS A 411 9.60 12.56 20.34
CA LYS A 411 9.71 13.33 19.10
C LYS A 411 10.45 14.63 19.39
N ILE A 412 11.44 14.96 18.58
CA ILE A 412 12.24 16.18 18.71
C ILE A 412 12.25 16.92 17.39
N ILE A 413 11.85 18.18 17.43
CA ILE A 413 11.98 19.13 16.33
C ILE A 413 13.38 19.73 16.39
N VAL A 414 14.09 19.75 15.27
CA VAL A 414 15.47 20.22 15.19
C VAL A 414 15.61 21.47 14.32
N ASP A 415 16.69 22.22 14.54
CA ASP A 415 17.10 23.33 13.69
C ASP A 415 17.76 22.85 12.37
N LYS A 416 18.09 23.79 11.48
CA LYS A 416 18.68 23.50 10.17
C LYS A 416 20.06 22.85 10.24
N ASP A 417 20.85 23.16 11.27
CA ASP A 417 22.21 22.63 11.41
C ASP A 417 22.17 21.15 11.78
N ILE A 418 21.34 20.79 12.75
CA ILE A 418 21.11 19.40 13.13
C ILE A 418 20.37 18.64 12.03
N GLU A 419 19.41 19.27 11.35
CA GLU A 419 18.74 18.68 10.19
C GLU A 419 19.74 18.24 9.12
N GLN A 420 20.71 19.09 8.75
CA GLN A 420 21.71 18.76 7.74
C GLN A 420 22.61 17.59 8.16
N LYS A 421 22.97 17.52 9.45
CA LYS A 421 23.69 16.38 10.02
C LYS A 421 22.87 15.10 9.93
N ILE A 422 21.57 15.18 10.20
CA ILE A 422 20.67 14.02 10.10
C ILE A 422 20.49 13.56 8.65
N ARG A 423 20.32 14.49 7.70
CA ARG A 423 20.22 14.19 6.26
C ARG A 423 21.44 13.45 5.74
N THR A 424 22.62 13.78 6.27
CA THR A 424 23.89 13.12 5.92
C THR A 424 24.19 11.87 6.76
N GLY A 425 23.29 11.48 7.67
CA GLY A 425 23.41 10.28 8.49
C GLY A 425 24.50 10.35 9.57
N GLN A 426 24.85 11.55 10.03
CA GLN A 426 25.87 11.73 11.07
C GLN A 426 25.37 11.26 12.44
N LYS A 427 26.30 10.78 13.28
CA LYS A 427 26.02 10.54 14.70
C LYS A 427 25.90 11.87 15.42
N LEU A 428 24.97 11.95 16.38
CA LEU A 428 24.75 13.15 17.19
C LEU A 428 25.12 12.87 18.66
N PRO A 429 25.58 13.86 19.43
CA PRO A 429 25.69 13.71 20.87
C PRO A 429 24.29 13.57 21.50
N ASN A 430 24.13 12.70 22.50
CA ASN A 430 22.85 12.50 23.19
C ASN A 430 22.60 13.57 24.25
N THR A 431 22.55 14.84 23.85
CA THR A 431 22.20 15.97 24.72
C THR A 431 20.73 16.00 25.13
N TYR A 432 19.92 15.14 24.52
CA TYR A 432 18.47 15.04 24.74
C TYR A 432 18.08 13.99 25.80
N ASN A 433 19.05 13.33 26.44
CA ASN A 433 18.83 12.30 27.47
C ASN A 433 17.93 11.13 27.01
N ILE A 434 18.06 10.72 25.74
CA ILE A 434 17.29 9.61 25.17
C ILE A 434 17.80 8.26 25.69
N LYS A 435 16.89 7.42 26.18
CA LYS A 435 17.22 6.10 26.73
C LYS A 435 17.26 4.98 25.70
N ASP A 436 16.32 4.98 24.75
CA ASP A 436 16.23 3.95 23.71
C ASP A 436 16.30 4.57 22.32
N LYS A 437 15.18 5.10 21.82
CA LYS A 437 15.08 5.69 20.48
C LYS A 437 14.39 7.04 20.52
N VAL A 438 14.67 7.85 19.50
CA VAL A 438 14.07 9.18 19.29
C VAL A 438 13.74 9.37 17.82
N ILE A 439 12.65 10.10 17.57
CA ILE A 439 12.20 10.50 16.25
C ILE A 439 12.57 11.96 16.05
N PHE A 440 13.34 12.26 15.01
CA PHE A 440 13.68 13.62 14.64
C PHE A 440 12.77 14.13 13.52
N LEU A 441 12.29 15.36 13.69
CA LEU A 441 11.41 16.07 12.79
C LEU A 441 12.02 17.42 12.39
N THR A 442 11.72 17.90 11.20
CA THR A 442 12.02 19.29 10.79
C THR A 442 11.15 20.28 11.56
N SER A 443 11.46 21.57 11.46
CA SER A 443 10.60 22.66 11.95
C SER A 443 9.20 22.67 11.31
N SER A 444 9.04 22.07 10.13
CA SER A 444 7.75 21.87 9.44
C SER A 444 7.05 20.55 9.82
N ASN A 445 7.54 19.83 10.84
CA ASN A 445 7.05 18.51 11.28
C ASN A 445 7.22 17.39 10.24
N GLU A 446 8.21 17.48 9.35
CA GLU A 446 8.54 16.39 8.43
C GLU A 446 9.47 15.39 9.10
N LEU A 447 9.22 14.09 8.88
CA LEU A 447 10.04 13.02 9.43
C LEU A 447 11.43 12.97 8.78
N LEU A 448 12.47 13.15 9.60
CA LEU A 448 13.86 13.01 9.19
C LEU A 448 14.39 11.58 9.39
N GLY A 449 14.32 11.09 10.62
CA GLY A 449 15.05 9.91 11.04
C GLY A 449 14.62 9.38 12.38
N ILE A 450 14.84 8.08 12.60
CA ILE A 450 14.78 7.45 13.91
C ILE A 450 16.21 7.12 14.30
N TYR A 451 16.62 7.56 15.49
CA TYR A 451 17.95 7.36 16.03
C TYR A 451 17.87 6.51 17.31
N GLN A 452 18.92 5.74 17.57
CA GLN A 452 19.06 4.91 18.75
C GLN A 452 20.20 5.42 19.65
N SER A 453 19.99 5.36 20.95
CA SER A 453 20.97 5.71 21.97
C SER A 453 22.01 4.62 22.14
N GLU A 454 23.29 4.96 21.97
CA GLU A 454 24.45 4.08 22.14
C GLU A 454 25.62 4.89 22.72
N ASN A 455 26.12 4.53 23.91
CA ASN A 455 27.32 5.12 24.53
C ASN A 455 27.31 6.68 24.53
N ASN A 456 26.24 7.31 25.01
CA ASN A 456 26.01 8.77 25.01
C ASN A 456 25.95 9.43 23.62
N LEU A 457 25.84 8.65 22.55
CA LEU A 457 25.58 9.11 21.20
C LEU A 457 24.19 8.68 20.73
N LEU A 458 23.68 9.39 19.75
CA LEU A 458 22.53 9.02 18.95
C LEU A 458 23.04 8.59 17.58
N VAL A 459 22.81 7.32 17.25
CA VAL A 459 23.23 6.69 16.00
C VAL A 459 22.01 6.49 15.10
N VAL A 460 22.18 6.66 13.79
CA VAL A 460 21.11 6.45 12.81
C VAL A 460 20.60 5.02 12.91
N TRP A 461 19.32 4.86 13.23
CA TRP A 461 18.67 3.56 13.21
C TRP A 461 17.90 3.36 11.89
N LYS A 462 17.08 4.33 11.49
CA LYS A 462 16.49 4.41 10.14
C LYS A 462 16.47 5.85 9.66
N ASN A 463 16.97 6.07 8.45
CA ASN A 463 16.86 7.35 7.76
C ASN A 463 15.61 7.37 6.86
N PHE A 464 14.89 8.50 6.80
CA PHE A 464 13.70 8.72 5.96
C PHE A 464 13.87 9.83 4.92
N VAL A 465 14.96 10.60 5.01
CA VAL A 465 15.31 11.65 4.05
C VAL A 465 16.29 11.17 2.99
#